data_AF-A0A6A6ZX52-F1
#
_entry.id   AF-A0A6A6ZX52-F1
#
_cell.length_a   1.000
_cell.length_b   1.000
_cell.length_c   1.000
_cell.angle_alpha   90.00
_cell.angle_beta   90.00
_cell.angle_gamma   90.00
#
_symmetry.space_group_name_H-M   'P 1'
#
loop_
_entity.id
_entity.type
_entity.pdbx_description
1 polymer ?
#
loop_
_entity_poly.entity_id
_entity_poly.type
_entity_poly.pdbx_seq_one_letter_code
_entity_poly.pdbx_strand_id
1 'polypeptide(L)'
;MSQIEAAIAAIELLEPGERFSYCKIATYHCNRTTLARRHQGLASSRSTMAENQQALHPQQEQELIRYIERLTKQGLPPSRPMIRHFVAV
;
A
#
# COMPACT_ATOMS: atom_id res chain seq x y z
N MET A 1 -9.97 17.87 0.71
CA MET A 1 -8.56 17.74 1.15
C MET A 1 -8.57 17.17 2.56
N SER A 2 -7.78 16.14 2.83
CA SER A 2 -7.64 15.63 4.19
C SER A 2 -6.85 16.63 5.07
N GLN A 3 -7.08 16.64 6.38
CA GLN A 3 -6.36 17.52 7.31
C GLN A 3 -4.84 17.29 7.27
N ILE A 4 -4.41 16.07 6.90
CA ILE A 4 -3.00 15.73 6.69
C ILE A 4 -2.45 16.35 5.40
N GLU A 5 -3.22 16.36 4.31
CA GLU A 5 -2.82 17.02 3.05
C GLU A 5 -2.67 18.53 3.23
N ALA A 6 -3.60 19.17 3.95
CA ALA A 6 -3.49 20.60 4.26
C ALA A 6 -2.23 20.92 5.10
N ALA A 7 -1.91 20.06 6.07
CA ALA A 7 -0.70 20.19 6.88
C ALA A 7 0.59 19.96 6.08
N ILE A 8 0.59 19.06 5.10
CA ILE A 8 1.72 18.86 4.18
C ILE A 8 1.91 20.08 3.28
N ALA A 9 0.83 20.61 2.70
CA ALA A 9 0.89 21.83 1.89
C ALA A 9 1.43 23.03 2.68
N ALA A 10 1.08 23.15 3.96
CA ALA A 10 1.63 24.19 4.84
C ALA A 10 3.15 24.02 5.07
N ILE A 11 3.68 22.80 5.05
CA ILE A 11 5.12 22.54 5.15
C ILE A 11 5.82 22.89 3.83
N GLU A 12 5.22 22.53 2.69
CA GLU A 12 5.76 22.80 1.36
C GLU A 12 5.81 24.30 1.00
N LEU A 13 5.00 25.13 1.67
CA LEU A 13 5.00 26.59 1.54
C LEU A 13 6.11 27.29 2.33
N LEU A 14 6.78 26.60 3.26
CA LEU A 14 7.90 27.16 4.04
C LEU A 14 9.15 27.30 3.17
N GLU A 15 10.03 28.23 3.52
CA GLU A 15 11.27 28.39 2.77
C GLU A 15 12.16 27.13 2.91
N PRO A 16 12.83 26.69 1.83
CA PRO A 16 13.75 25.55 1.90
C PRO A 16 14.83 25.78 2.97
N GLY A 17 14.81 24.98 4.03
CA GLY A 17 15.75 25.07 5.16
C GLY A 17 15.21 25.78 6.41
N GLU A 18 13.99 26.30 6.37
CA GLU A 18 13.33 26.86 7.54
C GLU A 18 13.03 25.76 8.58
N ARG A 19 13.37 26.03 9.85
CA ARG A 19 13.16 25.06 10.93
C ARG A 19 11.71 25.09 11.38
N PHE A 20 10.99 24.00 11.11
CA PHE A 20 9.64 23.80 11.61
C PHE A 20 9.54 22.62 12.58
N SER A 21 8.44 22.59 13.34
CA SER A 21 8.11 21.47 14.23
C SER A 21 6.80 20.83 13.80
N TYR A 22 6.81 19.52 13.58
CA TYR A 22 5.59 18.76 13.29
C TYR A 22 4.54 18.89 14.40
N CYS A 23 4.92 19.13 15.67
CA CYS A 23 3.93 19.38 16.72
C CYS A 23 3.12 20.65 16.47
N LYS A 24 3.78 21.69 15.93
CA LYS A 24 3.15 23.00 15.67
C LYS A 24 2.24 22.96 14.46
N ILE A 25 2.64 22.22 13.42
CA ILE A 25 1.87 22.08 12.17
C ILE A 25 0.74 21.07 12.34
N ALA A 26 0.98 19.97 13.08
CA ALA A 26 -0.02 18.97 13.40
C ALA A 26 -0.97 19.41 14.51
N THR A 27 -1.45 20.65 14.46
CA THR A 27 -2.57 21.18 15.26
C THR A 27 -3.64 20.11 15.46
N TYR A 28 -4.44 20.17 16.55
CA TYR A 28 -5.38 19.15 17.09
C TYR A 28 -6.20 18.26 16.12
N HIS A 29 -6.18 18.57 14.84
CA HIS A 29 -6.77 17.90 13.69
C HIS A 29 -5.90 16.80 13.05
N CYS A 30 -4.59 16.68 13.31
CA CYS A 30 -3.83 15.53 12.79
C CYS A 30 -2.76 15.00 13.75
N ASN A 31 -2.52 13.69 13.71
CA ASN A 31 -1.48 13.08 14.54
C ASN A 31 -0.10 13.42 13.98
N ARG A 32 0.76 14.00 14.82
CA ARG A 32 2.15 14.35 14.50
C ARG A 32 2.94 13.21 13.85
N THR A 33 2.81 11.97 14.36
CA THR A 33 3.59 10.83 13.84
C THR A 33 3.12 10.45 12.44
N THR A 34 1.81 10.48 12.21
CA THR A 34 1.20 10.25 10.89
C THR A 34 1.61 11.33 9.89
N LEU A 35 1.60 12.61 10.31
CA LEU A 35 2.05 13.73 9.48
C LEU A 35 3.52 13.57 9.08
N ALA A 36 4.40 13.33 10.04
CA ALA A 36 5.83 13.17 9.79
C ALA A 36 6.13 12.01 8.84
N ARG A 37 5.51 10.83 9.08
CA ARG A 37 5.68 9.66 8.21
C ARG A 37 5.20 9.94 6.78
N ARG A 38 4.09 10.66 6.61
CA ARG A 38 3.54 10.95 5.29
C ARG A 38 4.35 12.01 4.54
N HIS A 39 4.80 13.06 5.22
CA HIS A 39 5.70 14.07 4.65
C HIS A 39 7.06 13.49 4.23
N GLN A 40 7.61 12.55 5.01
CA GLN A 40 8.87 11.87 4.69
C GLN A 40 8.73 10.74 3.65
N GLY A 41 7.53 10.51 3.09
CA GLY A 41 7.28 9.42 2.15
C GLY A 41 7.34 8.01 2.77
N LEU A 42 7.43 7.89 4.10
CA LEU A 42 7.44 6.61 4.83
C LEU A 42 6.05 5.96 4.91
N ALA A 43 5.00 6.74 4.63
CA ALA A 43 3.65 6.20 4.52
C ALA A 43 3.42 5.74 3.07
N SER A 44 3.37 4.42 2.89
CA SER A 44 2.90 3.82 1.64
C SER A 44 1.45 4.24 1.38
N SER A 45 1.10 4.45 0.11
CA SER A 45 -0.28 4.66 -0.31
C SER A 45 -1.16 3.48 0.11
N ARG A 46 -2.47 3.70 0.24
CA ARG A 46 -3.43 2.62 0.55
C ARG A 46 -3.37 1.48 -0.47
N SER A 47 -3.17 1.78 -1.75
CA SER A 47 -3.03 0.77 -2.81
C SER A 47 -1.78 -0.06 -2.62
N THR A 48 -0.62 0.56 -2.41
CA THR A 48 0.64 -0.17 -2.16
C THR A 48 0.57 -1.01 -0.89
N MET A 49 -0.15 -0.56 0.15
CA MET A 49 -0.36 -1.37 1.35
C MET A 49 -1.28 -2.56 1.07
N ALA A 50 -2.32 -2.37 0.24
CA ALA A 50 -3.21 -3.45 -0.16
C ALA A 50 -2.48 -4.50 -1.01
N GLU A 51 -1.65 -4.07 -1.97
CA GLU A 51 -0.77 -4.94 -2.78
C GLU A 51 0.19 -5.73 -1.88
N ASN A 52 0.85 -5.09 -0.91
CA ASN A 52 1.74 -5.76 0.02
C ASN A 52 1.03 -6.73 1.00
N GLN A 53 -0.29 -6.60 1.15
CA GLN A 53 -1.11 -7.51 1.97
C GLN A 53 -1.67 -8.69 1.17
N GLN A 54 -1.53 -8.70 -0.16
CA GLN A 54 -1.96 -9.83 -0.97
C GLN A 54 -1.11 -11.05 -0.66
N ALA A 55 -1.77 -12.21 -0.55
CA ALA A 55 -1.11 -13.49 -0.36
C ALA A 55 -0.37 -13.97 -1.63
N LEU A 56 -0.69 -13.37 -2.77
CA LEU A 56 -0.06 -13.65 -4.06
C LEU A 56 0.43 -12.33 -4.64
N HIS A 57 1.65 -12.33 -5.17
CA HIS A 57 2.09 -11.25 -6.03
C HIS A 57 1.24 -11.25 -7.31
N PRO A 58 0.95 -10.08 -7.94
CA PRO A 58 0.11 -10.02 -9.15
C PRO A 58 0.56 -10.97 -10.28
N GLN A 59 1.87 -11.18 -10.42
CA GLN A 59 2.41 -12.15 -11.37
C GLN A 59 2.05 -13.61 -11.00
N GLN A 60 2.12 -13.97 -9.72
CA GLN A 60 1.73 -15.30 -9.25
C GLN A 60 0.22 -15.54 -9.39
N GLU A 61 -0.60 -14.51 -9.17
CA GLU A 61 -2.04 -14.57 -9.40
C GLU A 61 -2.34 -14.83 -10.89
N GLN A 62 -1.66 -14.12 -11.80
CA GLN A 62 -1.81 -14.32 -13.23
C GLN A 62 -1.41 -15.74 -13.68
N GLU A 63 -0.33 -16.27 -13.12
CA GLU A 63 0.10 -17.66 -13.34
C GLU A 63 -0.93 -18.67 -12.83
N LEU A 64 -1.47 -18.46 -11.63
CA LEU A 64 -2.51 -19.31 -11.03
C LEU A 64 -3.77 -19.33 -11.89
N ILE A 65 -4.24 -18.17 -12.35
CA ILE A 65 -5.41 -18.06 -13.24
C ILE A 65 -5.17 -18.85 -14.52
N ARG A 66 -4.02 -18.65 -15.19
CA ARG A 66 -3.68 -19.37 -16.43
C ARG A 66 -3.64 -20.88 -16.22
N TYR A 67 -3.12 -21.32 -15.08
CA TYR A 67 -3.08 -22.75 -14.73
C TYR A 67 -4.48 -23.32 -14.50
N ILE A 68 -5.35 -22.61 -13.79
CA ILE A 68 -6.76 -22.99 -13.55
C ILE A 68 -7.53 -23.07 -14.87
N GLU A 69 -7.35 -22.09 -15.77
CA GLU A 69 -7.99 -22.11 -17.09
C GLU A 69 -7.55 -23.31 -17.92
N ARG A 70 -6.25 -23.66 -17.89
CA ARG A 70 -5.71 -24.83 -18.58
C ARG A 70 -6.33 -26.13 -18.03
N LEU A 71 -6.42 -26.27 -16.71
CA LEU A 71 -7.05 -27.43 -16.09
C LEU A 71 -8.53 -27.55 -16.45
N THR A 72 -9.26 -26.44 -16.38
CA THR A 72 -10.68 -26.38 -16.71
C THR A 72 -10.92 -26.80 -18.16
N LYS A 73 -10.09 -26.35 -19.10
CA LYS A 73 -10.14 -26.78 -20.52
C LYS A 73 -9.90 -28.28 -20.71
N GLN A 74 -9.16 -28.91 -19.79
CA GLN A 74 -8.91 -30.35 -19.78
C GLN A 74 -9.97 -31.14 -19.01
N GLY A 75 -11.02 -30.49 -18.48
CA GLY A 75 -12.03 -31.13 -17.64
C GLY A 75 -11.54 -31.48 -16.23
N LEU A 76 -10.40 -30.93 -15.81
CA LEU A 76 -9.83 -31.13 -14.49
C LEU A 76 -10.20 -29.96 -13.57
N PRO A 77 -10.84 -30.20 -12.42
CA PRO A 77 -11.11 -29.12 -11.47
C PRO A 77 -9.82 -28.73 -10.72
N PRO A 78 -9.65 -27.44 -10.38
CA PRO A 78 -8.56 -27.01 -9.52
C PRO A 78 -8.69 -27.61 -8.12
N SER A 79 -7.56 -28.01 -7.51
CA SER A 79 -7.52 -28.61 -6.17
C SER A 79 -6.92 -27.65 -5.13
N ARG A 80 -7.37 -27.74 -3.87
CA ARG A 80 -6.82 -26.94 -2.76
C ARG A 80 -5.30 -27.12 -2.57
N PRO A 81 -4.73 -28.34 -2.63
CA PRO A 81 -3.28 -28.53 -2.54
C PRO A 81 -2.52 -27.80 -3.65
N MET A 82 -3.06 -27.81 -4.87
CA MET A 82 -2.47 -27.10 -6.00
C MET A 82 -2.46 -25.59 -5.78
N ILE A 83 -3.58 -24.99 -5.34
CA ILE A 83 -3.65 -23.55 -5.04
C ILE A 83 -2.63 -23.15 -3.97
N ARG A 84 -2.47 -23.95 -2.92
CA ARG A 84 -1.48 -23.69 -1.86
C ARG A 84 -0.04 -23.63 -2.37
N HIS A 85 0.30 -24.39 -3.42
CA HIS A 85 1.64 -24.38 -4.00
C HIS A 85 2.02 -23.02 -4.62
N PHE A 86 1.03 -22.22 -5.04
CA PHE A 86 1.26 -20.88 -5.58
C PHE A 86 1.41 -19.81 -4.49
N VAL A 87 0.90 -20.06 -3.28
CA VAL A 87 0.90 -19.11 -2.15
C VAL A 87 2.11 -19.29 -1.23
N ALA A 88 2.65 -20.51 -1.12
CA ALA A 88 3.67 -20.87 -0.13
C ALA A 88 5.12 -20.53 -0.56
N VAL A 89 5.37 -19.29 -0.98
CA VAL A 89 6.72 -18.75 -1.20
C VAL A 89 7.17 -17.92 -0.01
#